data_AF-A0A523GI13-F1
#
_entry.id   AF-A0A523GI13-F1
#
_cell.length_a   1.000
_cell.length_b   1.000
_cell.length_c   1.000
_cell.angle_alpha   90.00
_cell.angle_beta   90.00
_cell.angle_gamma   90.00
#
_symmetry.space_group_name_H-M   'P 1'
#
loop_
_entity.id
_entity.type
_entity.pdbx_description
1 polymer ?
#
loop_
_entity_poly.entity_id
_entity_poly.type
_entity_poly.pdbx_seq_one_letter_code
_entity_poly.pdbx_strand_id
1 'polypeptide(L)'
;MSKLAHQGIVRENIRGDHLKFIYKRLRKLEWSPSPIVVDEFLQSRPSYMVPSGEVLWGIIVEARKHPLLEHVVMNVHSTLGIPIQIYHGKSSQEFIMSTAIGPLVEKGEIVLTPLRVDTLYPPANHSGFILSPEFWYSMCAREKILLFQTDAILCSKSDYSIHDFLQFDYIGSNWNLNRENNLKVSGGCGGLSVRDWKKSVECLERFPPEYWEGGEDVYFAFLLDVMGGKVADKQACLRFCTQEEFAEESFGAHDITSLDSASLQTFLEYCPEAKPLIDGLA
;
A
#
# COMPACT_ATOMS: atom_id res chain seq x y z
N MET A 1 18.83 17.00 1.64
CA MET A 1 19.04 17.60 0.31
C MET A 1 20.18 18.62 0.26
N SER A 2 20.14 19.73 1.01
CA SER A 2 21.20 20.77 0.98
C SER A 2 22.63 20.20 1.10
N LYS A 3 22.88 19.27 2.03
CA LYS A 3 24.19 18.62 2.18
C LYS A 3 24.70 17.89 0.92
N LEU A 4 23.81 17.19 0.20
CA LEU A 4 24.16 16.44 -1.02
C LEU A 4 24.41 17.39 -2.19
N ALA A 5 23.62 18.47 -2.28
CA ALA A 5 23.82 19.51 -3.29
C ALA A 5 25.21 20.19 -3.14
N HIS A 6 25.66 20.46 -1.90
CA HIS A 6 27.01 20.98 -1.65
C HIS A 6 28.12 20.00 -2.06
N GLN A 7 27.82 18.70 -2.15
CA GLN A 7 28.74 17.67 -2.65
C GLN A 7 28.65 17.48 -4.18
N GLY A 8 27.87 18.31 -4.88
CA GLY A 8 27.69 18.23 -6.34
C GLY A 8 26.80 17.08 -6.80
N ILE A 9 26.10 16.41 -5.87
CA ILE A 9 25.24 15.27 -6.19
C ILE A 9 23.87 15.80 -6.60
N VAL A 10 23.54 15.67 -7.90
CA VAL A 10 22.21 15.98 -8.44
C VAL A 10 21.19 14.89 -8.08
N ARG A 11 19.91 15.24 -8.10
CA ARG A 11 18.81 14.43 -7.55
C ARG A 11 18.71 13.05 -8.18
N GLU A 12 18.95 12.97 -9.48
CA GLU A 12 18.91 11.77 -10.32
C GLU A 12 20.01 10.77 -9.95
N ASN A 13 21.11 11.27 -9.37
CA ASN A 13 22.29 10.48 -9.00
C ASN A 13 22.31 10.10 -7.51
N ILE A 14 21.33 10.57 -6.71
CA ILE A 14 21.24 10.15 -5.31
C ILE A 14 20.95 8.65 -5.25
N ARG A 15 21.71 7.95 -4.43
CA ARG A 15 21.61 6.50 -4.16
C ARG A 15 21.66 6.25 -2.64
N GLY A 16 21.33 5.05 -2.20
CA GLY A 16 21.26 4.69 -0.77
C GLY A 16 22.55 4.92 0.02
N ASP A 17 23.71 4.76 -0.61
CA ASP A 17 25.02 5.05 -0.01
C ASP A 17 25.18 6.52 0.41
N HIS A 18 24.62 7.45 -0.37
CA HIS A 18 24.58 8.88 -0.06
C HIS A 18 23.68 9.19 1.15
N LEU A 19 22.69 8.34 1.43
CA LEU A 19 21.73 8.52 2.51
C LEU A 19 22.09 7.79 3.81
N LYS A 20 23.25 7.11 3.86
CA LYS A 20 23.72 6.39 5.08
C LYS A 20 23.72 7.26 6.34
N PHE A 21 23.94 8.58 6.22
CA PHE A 21 23.91 9.49 7.37
C PHE A 21 22.50 9.74 7.93
N ILE A 22 21.47 9.53 7.12
CA ILE A 22 20.06 9.56 7.52
C ILE A 22 19.72 8.22 8.17
N TYR A 23 20.04 7.11 7.50
CA TYR A 23 19.75 5.76 7.99
C TYR A 23 20.31 5.50 9.39
N LYS A 24 21.54 5.94 9.67
CA LYS A 24 22.15 5.86 11.02
C LYS A 24 21.43 6.62 12.13
N ARG A 25 20.47 7.49 11.79
CA ARG A 25 19.70 8.31 12.73
C ARG A 25 18.25 7.86 12.83
N LEU A 26 17.85 6.89 12.00
CA LEU A 26 16.53 6.30 12.10
C LEU A 26 16.46 5.54 13.43
N ARG A 27 15.27 5.59 14.03
CA ARG A 27 14.93 4.73 15.15
C ARG A 27 14.29 3.48 14.57
N LYS A 28 14.79 2.30 14.95
CA LYS A 28 14.17 1.03 14.60
C LYS A 28 12.78 0.90 15.23
N LEU A 29 11.79 0.66 14.37
CA LEU A 29 10.38 0.46 14.73
C LEU A 29 10.00 -1.03 14.64
N GLU A 30 8.92 -1.45 15.28
CA GLU A 30 8.46 -2.85 15.29
C GLU A 30 8.14 -3.36 13.87
N TRP A 31 7.59 -2.49 13.03
CA TRP A 31 7.26 -2.74 11.63
C TRP A 31 8.40 -2.46 10.65
N SER A 32 9.63 -2.30 11.15
CA SER A 32 10.82 -2.23 10.27
C SER A 32 10.94 -3.53 9.48
N PRO A 33 11.27 -3.49 8.18
CA PRO A 33 11.32 -4.68 7.35
C PRO A 33 12.35 -5.68 7.87
N SER A 34 11.95 -6.94 7.94
CA SER A 34 12.92 -8.04 8.02
C SER A 34 13.65 -8.16 6.68
N PRO A 35 14.94 -8.56 6.64
CA PRO A 35 15.55 -9.04 5.40
C PRO A 35 14.79 -10.30 4.98
N ILE A 36 14.08 -10.25 3.85
CA ILE A 36 13.30 -11.38 3.34
C ILE A 36 13.92 -11.84 2.02
N VAL A 37 14.08 -13.15 1.87
CA VAL A 37 14.32 -13.75 0.57
C VAL A 37 12.96 -14.01 -0.06
N VAL A 38 12.47 -13.10 -0.90
CA VAL A 38 11.08 -13.16 -1.39
C VAL A 38 10.77 -14.39 -2.24
N ASP A 39 11.77 -15.01 -2.88
CA ASP A 39 11.59 -16.30 -3.56
C ASP A 39 11.28 -17.46 -2.59
N GLU A 40 11.55 -17.33 -1.28
CA GLU A 40 11.07 -18.26 -0.24
C GLU A 40 9.58 -18.09 0.07
N PHE A 41 8.99 -16.95 -0.33
CA PHE A 41 7.59 -16.61 -0.10
C PHE A 41 6.74 -16.73 -1.37
N LEU A 42 7.23 -16.30 -2.52
CA LEU A 42 6.52 -16.43 -3.80
C LEU A 42 6.60 -17.87 -4.30
N GLN A 43 5.44 -18.50 -4.53
CA GLN A 43 5.40 -19.86 -5.07
C GLN A 43 5.65 -19.88 -6.59
N SER A 44 5.07 -18.92 -7.29
CA SER A 44 5.21 -18.74 -8.73
C SER A 44 5.06 -17.27 -9.09
N ARG A 45 5.60 -16.89 -10.25
CA ARG A 45 5.29 -15.63 -10.89
C ARG A 45 4.11 -15.90 -11.84
N PRO A 46 3.09 -15.02 -11.90
CA PRO A 46 2.06 -15.15 -12.92
C PRO A 46 2.74 -15.25 -14.29
N SER A 47 2.40 -16.29 -15.07
CA SER A 47 2.87 -16.43 -16.45
C SER A 47 2.28 -15.36 -17.38
N TYR A 48 1.26 -14.66 -16.89
CA TYR A 48 0.43 -13.74 -17.66
C TYR A 48 0.90 -12.30 -17.44
N MET A 49 1.60 -11.76 -18.43
CA MET A 49 1.64 -10.31 -18.62
C MET A 49 0.31 -9.96 -19.27
N VAL A 50 -0.62 -9.32 -18.56
CA VAL A 50 -1.77 -8.73 -19.23
C VAL A 50 -1.19 -7.57 -20.05
N PRO A 51 -1.26 -7.59 -21.38
CA PRO A 51 -1.05 -6.37 -22.14
C PRO A 51 -2.36 -5.60 -21.97
N SER A 52 -2.50 -4.92 -20.83
CA SER A 52 -3.68 -4.12 -20.59
C SER A 52 -3.35 -2.67 -20.88
N GLY A 53 -4.19 -2.03 -21.69
CA GLY A 53 -4.27 -0.57 -21.70
C GLY A 53 -4.85 -0.01 -20.39
N GLU A 54 -5.19 -0.86 -19.41
CA GLU A 54 -5.64 -0.46 -18.08
C GLU A 54 -4.50 0.09 -17.24
N VAL A 55 -4.68 1.34 -16.83
CA VAL A 55 -3.69 2.17 -16.12
C VAL A 55 -3.62 1.84 -14.63
N LEU A 56 -4.68 1.24 -14.05
CA LEU A 56 -4.82 1.03 -12.60
C LEU A 56 -5.21 -0.42 -12.26
N TRP A 57 -4.50 -1.00 -11.29
CA TRP A 57 -4.83 -2.32 -10.71
C TRP A 57 -4.90 -2.26 -9.20
N GLY A 58 -5.82 -3.03 -8.63
CA GLY A 58 -5.88 -3.28 -7.19
C GLY A 58 -4.90 -4.39 -6.80
N ILE A 59 -4.13 -4.20 -5.73
CA ILE A 59 -3.23 -5.22 -5.18
C ILE A 59 -3.51 -5.37 -3.68
N ILE A 60 -3.75 -6.61 -3.25
CA ILE A 60 -3.90 -6.97 -1.85
C ILE A 60 -2.98 -8.15 -1.50
N VAL A 61 -2.31 -8.07 -0.35
CA VAL A 61 -1.45 -9.13 0.19
C VAL A 61 -2.08 -9.63 1.49
N GLU A 62 -2.77 -10.77 1.42
CA GLU A 62 -3.40 -11.40 2.57
C GLU A 62 -3.19 -12.91 2.53
N ALA A 63 -2.18 -13.37 3.27
CA ALA A 63 -1.84 -14.78 3.29
C ALA A 63 -2.89 -15.64 4.01
N ARG A 64 -3.63 -15.06 4.97
CA ARG A 64 -4.55 -15.77 5.86
C ARG A 64 -5.92 -15.98 5.20
N LYS A 65 -6.72 -16.87 5.79
CA LYS A 65 -8.17 -16.96 5.53
C LYS A 65 -8.88 -15.86 6.30
N HIS A 66 -8.73 -14.61 5.85
CA HIS A 66 -9.23 -13.46 6.57
C HIS A 66 -10.73 -13.24 6.35
N PRO A 67 -11.56 -13.10 7.42
CA PRO A 67 -13.01 -12.98 7.28
C PRO A 67 -13.46 -11.72 6.52
N LEU A 68 -12.66 -10.64 6.58
CA LEU A 68 -12.96 -9.40 5.86
C LEU A 68 -12.43 -9.36 4.42
N LEU A 69 -11.72 -10.41 3.95
CA LEU A 69 -11.12 -10.40 2.62
C LEU A 69 -12.18 -10.25 1.52
N GLU A 70 -13.27 -11.02 1.60
CA GLU A 70 -14.38 -10.93 0.65
C GLU A 70 -14.98 -9.52 0.64
N HIS A 71 -15.32 -8.99 1.81
CA HIS A 71 -15.95 -7.67 1.95
C HIS A 71 -15.13 -6.56 1.29
N VAL A 72 -13.83 -6.50 1.62
CA VAL A 72 -12.94 -5.45 1.12
C VAL A 72 -12.68 -5.59 -0.39
N VAL A 73 -12.38 -6.80 -0.86
CA VAL A 73 -12.14 -7.03 -2.29
C VAL A 73 -13.38 -6.69 -3.11
N MET A 74 -14.56 -7.09 -2.65
CA MET A 74 -15.81 -6.79 -3.34
C MET A 74 -16.13 -5.30 -3.31
N ASN A 75 -15.87 -4.60 -2.20
CA ASN A 75 -16.02 -3.14 -2.12
C ASN A 75 -15.13 -2.42 -3.15
N VAL A 76 -13.84 -2.75 -3.22
CA VAL A 76 -12.91 -2.14 -4.19
C VAL A 76 -13.32 -2.46 -5.62
N HIS A 77 -13.60 -3.74 -5.93
CA HIS A 77 -13.96 -4.19 -7.27
C HIS A 77 -15.26 -3.55 -7.76
N SER A 78 -16.30 -3.52 -6.91
CA SER A 78 -17.60 -2.95 -7.29
C SER A 78 -17.58 -1.43 -7.40
N THR A 79 -16.76 -0.74 -6.60
CA THR A 79 -16.65 0.73 -6.63
C THR A 79 -15.87 1.21 -7.84
N LEU A 80 -14.79 0.50 -8.22
CA LEU A 80 -13.84 0.99 -9.23
C LEU A 80 -13.91 0.24 -10.56
N GLY A 81 -14.42 -0.99 -10.59
CA GLY A 81 -14.44 -1.82 -11.80
C GLY A 81 -13.04 -2.17 -12.33
N ILE A 82 -12.02 -2.16 -11.47
CA ILE A 82 -10.62 -2.45 -11.86
C ILE A 82 -10.26 -3.92 -11.61
N PRO A 83 -9.32 -4.49 -12.37
CA PRO A 83 -8.76 -5.80 -12.07
C PRO A 83 -8.00 -5.79 -10.74
N ILE A 84 -8.06 -6.92 -10.01
CA ILE A 84 -7.40 -7.07 -8.70
C ILE A 84 -6.48 -8.28 -8.71
N GLN A 85 -5.26 -8.15 -8.18
CA GLN A 85 -4.38 -9.28 -7.89
C GLN A 85 -4.31 -9.52 -6.38
N ILE A 86 -4.61 -10.74 -5.97
CA ILE A 86 -4.60 -11.19 -4.57
C ILE A 86 -3.39 -12.10 -4.37
N TYR A 87 -2.45 -11.67 -3.53
CA TYR A 87 -1.39 -12.53 -3.02
C TYR A 87 -1.93 -13.28 -1.81
N HIS A 88 -2.15 -14.59 -1.95
CA HIS A 88 -2.82 -15.41 -0.93
C HIS A 88 -1.92 -16.55 -0.43
N GLY A 89 -2.17 -17.03 0.77
CA GLY A 89 -1.40 -18.14 1.34
C GLY A 89 -1.70 -19.47 0.67
N LYS A 90 -0.77 -20.43 0.81
CA LYS A 90 -0.86 -21.76 0.21
C LYS A 90 -2.15 -22.51 0.54
N SER A 91 -2.75 -22.26 1.70
CA SER A 91 -3.98 -22.92 2.15
C SER A 91 -5.26 -22.09 1.93
N SER A 92 -5.14 -20.86 1.42
CA SER A 92 -6.24 -19.88 1.34
C SER A 92 -7.01 -19.92 0.02
N GLN A 93 -6.51 -20.61 -1.00
CA GLN A 93 -7.14 -20.62 -2.33
C GLN A 93 -8.58 -21.16 -2.29
N GLU A 94 -8.82 -22.31 -1.65
CA GLU A 94 -10.16 -22.91 -1.56
C GLU A 94 -11.15 -21.98 -0.83
N PHE A 95 -10.68 -21.33 0.25
CA PHE A 95 -11.46 -20.33 0.97
C PHE A 95 -11.87 -19.18 0.04
N ILE A 96 -10.93 -18.60 -0.70
CA ILE A 96 -11.20 -17.48 -1.64
C ILE A 96 -12.19 -17.92 -2.71
N MET A 97 -11.98 -19.10 -3.32
CA MET A 97 -12.85 -19.61 -4.38
C MET A 97 -14.27 -19.93 -3.90
N SER A 98 -14.47 -20.18 -2.59
CA SER A 98 -15.81 -20.39 -2.02
C SER A 98 -16.62 -19.11 -1.75
N THR A 99 -16.02 -17.93 -1.94
CA THR A 99 -16.65 -16.62 -1.74
C THR A 99 -17.15 -16.00 -3.05
N ALA A 100 -17.75 -14.80 -3.00
CA ALA A 100 -18.08 -13.99 -4.17
C ALA A 100 -16.86 -13.63 -5.05
N ILE A 101 -15.62 -13.79 -4.55
CA ILE A 101 -14.39 -13.62 -5.32
C ILE A 101 -14.24 -14.72 -6.38
N GLY A 102 -14.66 -15.96 -6.09
CA GLY A 102 -14.45 -17.12 -6.97
C GLY A 102 -14.92 -16.91 -8.42
N PRO A 103 -16.17 -16.46 -8.65
CA PRO A 103 -16.66 -16.14 -9.99
C PRO A 103 -15.86 -15.04 -10.72
N LEU A 104 -15.27 -14.08 -10.00
CA LEU A 104 -14.44 -13.03 -10.59
C LEU A 104 -13.06 -13.56 -11.01
N VAL A 105 -12.55 -14.55 -10.28
CA VAL A 105 -11.33 -15.29 -10.67
C VAL A 105 -11.57 -16.08 -11.95
N GLU A 106 -12.70 -16.78 -12.06
CA GLU A 106 -13.07 -17.54 -13.27
C GLU A 106 -13.22 -16.65 -14.51
N LYS A 107 -13.67 -15.40 -14.33
CA LYS A 107 -13.76 -14.40 -15.40
C LYS A 107 -12.41 -13.74 -15.75
N GLY A 108 -11.39 -13.92 -14.93
CA GLY A 108 -10.10 -13.26 -15.08
C GLY A 108 -10.07 -11.79 -14.63
N GLU A 109 -11.12 -11.32 -13.94
CA GLU A 109 -11.18 -9.98 -13.31
C GLU A 109 -10.33 -9.94 -12.03
N ILE A 110 -10.18 -11.09 -11.36
CA ILE A 110 -9.30 -11.27 -10.21
C ILE A 110 -8.21 -12.31 -10.48
N VAL A 111 -6.96 -11.96 -10.22
CA VAL A 111 -5.80 -12.84 -10.37
C VAL A 111 -5.31 -13.32 -9.01
N LEU A 112 -5.24 -14.64 -8.82
CA LEU A 112 -4.69 -15.24 -7.61
C LEU A 112 -3.20 -15.52 -7.78
N THR A 113 -2.38 -15.07 -6.83
CA THR A 113 -0.94 -15.31 -6.78
C THR A 113 -0.57 -16.05 -5.50
N PRO A 114 -0.19 -17.33 -5.57
CA PRO A 114 0.04 -18.13 -4.37
C PRO A 114 1.38 -17.80 -3.70
N LEU A 115 1.32 -17.70 -2.37
CA LEU A 115 2.45 -17.63 -1.46
C LEU A 115 2.72 -19.01 -0.84
N ARG A 116 3.98 -19.28 -0.49
CA ARG A 116 4.44 -20.50 0.19
C ARG A 116 4.11 -20.51 1.70
N VAL A 117 3.60 -19.41 2.22
CA VAL A 117 3.28 -19.19 3.64
C VAL A 117 1.79 -18.89 3.80
N ASP A 118 1.24 -19.16 4.99
CA ASP A 118 -0.16 -18.83 5.35
C ASP A 118 -0.26 -17.56 6.21
N THR A 119 0.88 -16.92 6.51
CA THR A 119 0.95 -15.68 7.29
C THR A 119 2.22 -14.91 6.93
N LEU A 120 2.12 -13.58 6.93
CA LEU A 120 3.25 -12.64 6.88
C LEU A 120 3.46 -11.95 8.23
N TYR A 121 3.07 -12.59 9.34
CA TYR A 121 3.40 -12.14 10.68
C TYR A 121 4.86 -12.51 11.04
N PRO A 122 5.61 -11.67 11.78
CA PRO A 122 5.24 -10.34 12.29
C PRO A 122 5.11 -9.28 11.18
N PRO A 123 4.49 -8.10 11.41
CA PRO A 123 4.29 -7.05 10.40
C PRO A 123 5.54 -6.68 9.59
N ALA A 124 6.72 -6.78 10.21
CA ALA A 124 8.02 -6.66 9.54
C ALA A 124 8.18 -7.52 8.27
N ASN A 125 7.58 -8.72 8.23
CA ASN A 125 7.60 -9.59 7.06
C ASN A 125 6.68 -9.08 5.95
N HIS A 126 5.55 -8.46 6.28
CA HIS A 126 4.70 -7.82 5.28
C HIS A 126 5.40 -6.62 4.65
N SER A 127 5.99 -5.73 5.46
CA SER A 127 6.75 -4.58 4.97
C SER A 127 7.94 -5.02 4.11
N GLY A 128 8.71 -6.03 4.56
CA GLY A 128 9.85 -6.54 3.79
C GLY A 128 9.44 -7.20 2.47
N PHE A 129 8.28 -7.84 2.41
CA PHE A 129 7.74 -8.42 1.18
C PHE A 129 7.42 -7.33 0.15
N ILE A 130 6.78 -6.23 0.58
CA ILE A 130 6.47 -5.09 -0.30
C ILE A 130 7.74 -4.32 -0.72
N LEU A 131 8.77 -4.29 0.12
CA LEU A 131 10.07 -3.69 -0.17
C LEU A 131 10.99 -4.55 -1.05
N SER A 132 10.52 -5.67 -1.57
CA SER A 132 11.28 -6.50 -2.51
C SER A 132 10.97 -6.12 -3.95
N PRO A 133 11.99 -5.93 -4.82
CA PRO A 133 11.77 -5.78 -6.25
C PRO A 133 10.98 -6.95 -6.86
N GLU A 134 11.21 -8.17 -6.38
CA GLU A 134 10.54 -9.39 -6.85
C GLU A 134 9.02 -9.33 -6.66
N PHE A 135 8.53 -8.75 -5.56
CA PHE A 135 7.10 -8.49 -5.37
C PHE A 135 6.53 -7.61 -6.50
N TRP A 136 7.16 -6.48 -6.78
CA TRP A 136 6.74 -5.56 -7.85
C TRP A 136 6.81 -6.21 -9.23
N TYR A 137 7.88 -6.96 -9.52
CA TYR A 137 8.04 -7.69 -10.77
C TYR A 137 7.06 -8.88 -10.91
N SER A 138 6.52 -9.40 -9.80
CA SER A 138 5.50 -10.46 -9.81
C SER A 138 4.07 -9.96 -10.04
N MET A 139 3.85 -8.64 -10.04
CA MET A 139 2.53 -8.08 -10.35
C MET A 139 2.15 -8.37 -11.81
N CYS A 140 0.87 -8.34 -12.13
CA CYS A 140 0.40 -8.28 -13.52
C CYS A 140 0.41 -6.85 -14.08
N ALA A 141 0.34 -5.85 -13.20
CA ALA A 141 0.25 -4.43 -13.52
C ALA A 141 1.62 -3.73 -13.58
N ARG A 142 1.76 -2.69 -14.41
CA ARG A 142 3.03 -1.96 -14.61
C ARG A 142 2.89 -0.42 -14.61
N GLU A 143 1.73 0.10 -14.28
CA GLU A 143 1.44 1.55 -14.28
C GLU A 143 1.08 2.05 -12.87
N LYS A 144 -0.21 2.23 -12.55
CA LYS A 144 -0.66 2.63 -11.21
C LYS A 144 -1.17 1.43 -10.42
N ILE A 145 -0.79 1.41 -9.15
CA ILE A 145 -1.13 0.36 -8.20
C ILE A 145 -1.95 0.97 -7.07
N LEU A 146 -3.19 0.53 -6.91
CA LEU A 146 -3.95 0.74 -5.68
C LEU A 146 -3.63 -0.41 -4.73
N LEU A 147 -2.75 -0.18 -3.77
CA LEU A 147 -2.44 -1.14 -2.72
C LEU A 147 -3.43 -0.96 -1.57
N PHE A 148 -4.08 -2.04 -1.13
CA PHE A 148 -5.01 -2.00 -0.01
C PHE A 148 -4.94 -3.26 0.87
N GLN A 149 -5.30 -3.12 2.15
CA GLN A 149 -5.31 -4.18 3.15
C GLN A 149 -6.73 -4.51 3.62
N THR A 150 -6.89 -5.57 4.42
CA THR A 150 -8.20 -6.10 4.86
C THR A 150 -8.97 -5.20 5.83
N ASP A 151 -8.35 -4.11 6.26
CA ASP A 151 -8.86 -3.03 7.11
C ASP A 151 -8.98 -1.70 6.33
N ALA A 152 -9.01 -1.77 5.00
CA ALA A 152 -9.31 -0.65 4.12
C ALA A 152 -10.70 -0.74 3.48
N ILE A 153 -11.28 0.41 3.14
CA ILE A 153 -12.59 0.52 2.49
C ILE A 153 -12.66 1.76 1.60
N LEU A 154 -13.42 1.68 0.51
CA LEU A 154 -13.79 2.83 -0.33
C LEU A 154 -15.21 3.27 0.00
N CYS A 155 -15.42 4.59 -0.02
CA CYS A 155 -16.66 5.21 0.41
C CYS A 155 -17.50 5.64 -0.79
N SER A 156 -18.66 5.00 -1.02
CA SER A 156 -19.49 5.27 -2.20
C SER A 156 -20.10 6.67 -2.24
N LYS A 157 -20.18 7.34 -1.07
CA LYS A 157 -20.65 8.72 -0.95
C LYS A 157 -19.58 9.77 -1.24
N SER A 158 -18.33 9.39 -1.49
CA SER A 158 -17.29 10.38 -1.76
C SER A 158 -17.55 11.13 -3.05
N ASP A 159 -17.39 12.45 -3.00
CA ASP A 159 -17.36 13.30 -4.18
C ASP A 159 -16.05 13.13 -4.99
N TYR A 160 -15.05 12.43 -4.43
CA TYR A 160 -13.79 12.15 -5.09
C TYR A 160 -13.84 10.84 -5.87
N SER A 161 -13.15 10.84 -7.01
CA SER A 161 -12.91 9.65 -7.82
C SER A 161 -11.45 9.23 -7.73
N ILE A 162 -11.15 7.97 -8.04
CA ILE A 162 -9.76 7.50 -8.09
C ILE A 162 -8.88 8.30 -9.06
N HIS A 163 -9.48 8.84 -10.13
CA HIS A 163 -8.79 9.64 -11.15
C HIS A 163 -8.23 10.95 -10.59
N ASP A 164 -8.83 11.49 -9.52
CA ASP A 164 -8.36 12.69 -8.82
C ASP A 164 -7.03 12.48 -8.09
N PHE A 165 -6.53 11.23 -8.04
CA PHE A 165 -5.31 10.86 -7.32
C PHE A 165 -4.25 10.18 -8.20
N LEU A 166 -4.57 9.80 -9.45
CA LEU A 166 -3.62 9.10 -10.32
C LEU A 166 -2.44 9.97 -10.78
N GLN A 167 -2.51 11.30 -10.63
CA GLN A 167 -1.37 12.17 -10.90
C GLN A 167 -0.22 12.05 -9.89
N PHE A 168 -0.43 11.38 -8.75
CA PHE A 168 0.62 11.19 -7.74
C PHE A 168 1.46 9.95 -8.05
N ASP A 169 2.75 10.01 -7.71
CA ASP A 169 3.63 8.85 -7.70
C ASP A 169 3.46 8.04 -6.40
N TYR A 170 3.03 8.72 -5.33
CA TYR A 170 2.65 8.13 -4.08
C TYR A 170 1.61 8.99 -3.35
N ILE A 171 0.52 8.37 -2.92
CA ILE A 171 -0.49 8.97 -2.03
C ILE A 171 -1.05 7.90 -1.09
N GLY A 172 -1.26 8.28 0.16
CA GLY A 172 -1.98 7.53 1.19
C GLY A 172 -2.62 8.51 2.17
N SER A 173 -2.69 8.18 3.45
CA SER A 173 -3.34 9.04 4.47
C SER A 173 -2.47 10.21 4.93
N ASN A 174 -3.11 11.22 5.55
CA ASN A 174 -2.42 12.33 6.19
C ASN A 174 -2.02 11.95 7.61
N TRP A 175 -0.74 11.64 7.79
CA TRP A 175 -0.15 11.44 9.12
C TRP A 175 0.74 12.61 9.52
N ASN A 176 1.10 12.73 10.80
CA ASN A 176 1.98 13.78 11.31
C ASN A 176 3.31 13.90 10.51
N LEU A 177 3.65 15.09 10.01
CA LEU A 177 4.87 15.28 9.22
C LEU A 177 6.14 14.77 9.91
N ASN A 178 6.23 14.88 11.24
CA ASN A 178 7.35 14.32 12.00
C ASN A 178 7.05 12.87 12.36
N ARG A 179 7.72 11.95 11.66
CA ARG A 179 7.61 10.51 11.87
C ARG A 179 8.37 10.07 13.12
N GLU A 180 7.95 8.95 13.72
CA GLU A 180 8.61 8.35 14.90
C GLU A 180 10.09 7.98 14.67
N ASN A 181 10.48 7.76 13.42
CA ASN A 181 11.86 7.51 13.01
C ASN A 181 12.68 8.79 12.77
N ASN A 182 12.20 9.96 13.24
CA ASN A 182 12.84 11.28 13.09
C ASN A 182 12.92 11.81 11.66
N LEU A 183 12.15 11.25 10.73
CA LEU A 183 12.01 11.80 9.38
C LEU A 183 10.90 12.83 9.30
N LYS A 184 11.06 13.76 8.37
CA LYS A 184 9.97 14.64 7.91
C LYS A 184 9.44 14.09 6.60
N VAL A 185 8.22 13.57 6.60
CA VAL A 185 7.64 12.86 5.45
C VAL A 185 6.19 13.29 5.27
N SER A 186 5.82 13.65 4.04
CA SER A 186 4.42 13.82 3.62
C SER A 186 3.86 12.49 3.13
N GLY A 187 2.57 12.23 3.34
CA GLY A 187 1.96 10.93 3.06
C GLY A 187 2.43 9.82 4.01
N GLY A 188 2.14 8.59 3.65
CA GLY A 188 2.32 7.38 4.47
C GLY A 188 1.13 6.46 4.21
N CYS A 189 0.80 5.58 5.16
CA CYS A 189 -0.30 4.62 5.08
C CYS A 189 -0.03 3.50 4.06
N GLY A 190 0.46 2.37 4.58
CA GLY A 190 0.61 1.14 3.81
C GLY A 190 -0.70 0.56 3.30
N GLY A 191 -1.75 0.61 4.12
CA GLY A 191 -2.94 -0.19 3.90
C GLY A 191 -4.04 0.40 3.03
N LEU A 192 -3.92 1.66 2.59
CA LEU A 192 -4.64 2.17 1.42
C LEU A 192 -3.78 3.25 0.75
N SER A 193 -3.22 2.95 -0.43
CA SER A 193 -2.33 3.87 -1.14
C SER A 193 -2.35 3.67 -2.66
N VAL A 194 -2.16 4.76 -3.41
CA VAL A 194 -1.84 4.70 -4.84
C VAL A 194 -0.34 4.90 -5.02
N ARG A 195 0.27 4.02 -5.80
CA ARG A 195 1.72 4.00 -6.06
C ARG A 195 1.99 3.84 -7.56
N ASP A 196 2.95 4.60 -8.07
CA ASP A 196 3.44 4.42 -9.43
C ASP A 196 4.45 3.28 -9.48
N TRP A 197 4.13 2.24 -10.27
CA TRP A 197 4.94 1.03 -10.34
C TRP A 197 6.38 1.30 -10.78
N LYS A 198 6.57 2.12 -11.84
CA LYS A 198 7.91 2.40 -12.37
C LYS A 198 8.74 3.18 -11.37
N LYS A 199 8.13 4.17 -10.70
CA LYS A 199 8.82 4.94 -9.66
C LYS A 199 9.12 4.12 -8.42
N SER A 200 8.23 3.24 -8.01
CA SER A 200 8.48 2.31 -6.91
C SER A 200 9.62 1.35 -7.20
N VAL A 201 9.68 0.77 -8.40
CA VAL A 201 10.80 -0.09 -8.81
C VAL A 201 12.11 0.71 -8.89
N GLU A 202 12.11 1.89 -9.53
CA GLU A 202 13.29 2.77 -9.58
C GLU A 202 13.78 3.13 -8.16
N CYS A 203 12.86 3.35 -7.23
CA CYS A 203 13.18 3.63 -5.82
C CYS A 203 13.93 2.47 -5.18
N LEU A 204 13.41 1.25 -5.30
CA LEU A 204 14.04 0.04 -4.73
C LEU A 204 15.44 -0.21 -5.31
N GLU A 205 15.62 0.01 -6.61
CA GLU A 205 16.93 -0.13 -7.27
C GLU A 205 17.95 0.91 -6.81
N ARG A 206 17.50 2.15 -6.56
CA ARG A 206 18.38 3.25 -6.12
C ARG A 206 18.69 3.19 -4.63
N PHE A 207 17.80 2.64 -3.82
CA PHE A 207 17.85 2.70 -2.37
C PHE A 207 17.59 1.33 -1.73
N PRO A 208 18.55 0.38 -1.79
CA PRO A 208 18.34 -0.94 -1.21
C PRO A 208 17.81 -0.87 0.24
N PRO A 209 16.70 -1.58 0.56
CA PRO A 209 15.99 -1.44 1.84
C PRO A 209 16.74 -2.06 3.03
N GLU A 210 17.88 -2.72 2.80
CA GLU A 210 18.72 -3.36 3.83
C GLU A 210 19.09 -2.45 5.00
N TYR A 211 19.13 -1.13 4.77
CA TYR A 211 19.47 -0.13 5.79
C TYR A 211 18.26 0.69 6.28
N TRP A 212 17.05 0.30 5.87
CA TRP A 212 15.83 1.00 6.24
C TRP A 212 15.23 0.45 7.53
N GLU A 213 14.94 1.34 8.48
CA GLU A 213 14.42 0.98 9.80
C GLU A 213 13.03 1.57 10.08
N GLY A 214 12.21 1.77 9.04
CA GLY A 214 10.80 2.18 9.15
C GLY A 214 9.88 1.30 8.31
N GLY A 215 8.58 1.64 8.26
CA GLY A 215 7.61 0.96 7.40
C GLY A 215 7.89 1.15 5.90
N GLU A 216 7.31 0.29 5.07
CA GLU A 216 7.42 0.36 3.61
C GLU A 216 6.75 1.59 3.03
N ASP A 217 5.67 2.05 3.66
CA ASP A 217 4.95 3.26 3.31
C ASP A 217 5.82 4.52 3.50
N VAL A 218 6.47 4.64 4.66
CA VAL A 218 7.42 5.73 4.96
C VAL A 218 8.63 5.62 4.02
N TYR A 219 9.08 4.42 3.68
CA TYR A 219 10.16 4.20 2.71
C TYR A 219 9.81 4.83 1.36
N PHE A 220 8.66 4.46 0.79
CA PHE A 220 8.26 4.96 -0.53
C PHE A 220 7.95 6.45 -0.48
N ALA A 221 7.16 6.90 0.50
CA ALA A 221 6.81 8.31 0.64
C ALA A 221 8.07 9.20 0.76
N PHE A 222 9.05 8.80 1.57
CA PHE A 222 10.27 9.58 1.75
C PHE A 222 11.19 9.53 0.53
N LEU A 223 11.49 8.33 0.02
CA LEU A 223 12.51 8.18 -1.02
C LEU A 223 12.00 8.62 -2.40
N LEU A 224 10.71 8.50 -2.68
CA LEU A 224 10.13 9.07 -3.89
C LEU A 224 10.24 10.61 -3.87
N ASP A 225 10.00 11.27 -2.74
CA ASP A 225 10.26 12.72 -2.62
C ASP A 225 11.76 13.06 -2.80
N VAL A 226 12.65 12.24 -2.24
CA VAL A 226 14.10 12.39 -2.47
C VAL A 226 14.44 12.30 -3.96
N MET A 227 13.81 11.40 -4.70
CA MET A 227 13.95 11.24 -6.15
C MET A 227 13.30 12.36 -6.96
N GLY A 228 12.45 13.19 -6.34
CA GLY A 228 11.66 14.21 -7.01
C GLY A 228 10.35 13.70 -7.62
N GLY A 229 9.88 12.54 -7.16
CA GLY A 229 8.54 12.05 -7.47
C GLY A 229 7.46 12.93 -6.83
N LYS A 230 6.26 12.86 -7.39
CA LYS A 230 5.11 13.64 -6.94
C LYS A 230 4.39 12.92 -5.80
N VAL A 231 4.89 13.12 -4.59
CA VAL A 231 4.26 12.66 -3.34
C VAL A 231 3.15 13.63 -2.95
N ALA A 232 1.99 13.11 -2.56
CA ALA A 232 0.83 13.93 -2.19
C ALA A 232 1.11 14.85 -1.00
N ASP A 233 0.49 16.03 -1.04
CA ASP A 233 0.49 16.97 0.07
C ASP A 233 -0.62 16.63 1.08
N LYS A 234 -0.65 17.37 2.20
CA LYS A 234 -1.63 17.17 3.28
C LYS A 234 -3.07 17.18 2.77
N GLN A 235 -3.42 18.12 1.90
CA GLN A 235 -4.81 18.30 1.45
C GLN A 235 -5.23 17.14 0.55
N ALA A 236 -4.37 16.73 -0.37
CA ALA A 236 -4.62 15.54 -1.19
C ALA A 236 -4.76 14.27 -0.34
N CYS A 237 -3.88 14.07 0.67
CA CYS A 237 -3.95 12.93 1.57
C CYS A 237 -5.24 12.88 2.40
N LEU A 238 -5.70 14.03 2.91
CA LEU A 238 -6.97 14.13 3.65
C LEU A 238 -8.18 13.73 2.79
N ARG A 239 -8.18 14.12 1.52
CA ARG A 239 -9.23 13.76 0.55
C ARG A 239 -9.16 12.31 0.09
N PHE A 240 -7.98 11.69 0.17
CA PHE A 240 -7.78 10.33 -0.32
C PHE A 240 -8.13 9.27 0.73
N CYS A 241 -7.54 9.36 1.94
CA CYS A 241 -7.64 8.28 2.92
C CYS A 241 -7.78 8.83 4.36
N THR A 242 -8.89 8.47 5.01
CA THR A 242 -9.06 8.63 6.47
C THR A 242 -8.35 7.51 7.23
N GLN A 243 -7.69 7.84 8.35
CA GLN A 243 -7.13 6.87 9.30
C GLN A 243 -7.07 7.45 10.72
N GLU A 244 -6.13 8.37 10.99
CA GLU A 244 -5.95 9.00 12.30
C GLU A 244 -6.88 10.21 12.50
N GLU A 245 -7.37 10.80 11.40
CA GLU A 245 -8.30 11.92 11.41
C GLU A 245 -9.33 11.83 10.27
N PHE A 246 -10.57 12.24 10.56
CA PHE A 246 -11.63 12.41 9.57
C PHE A 246 -11.93 13.91 9.39
N ALA A 247 -11.12 14.59 8.59
CA ALA A 247 -11.23 16.03 8.35
C ALA A 247 -11.90 16.39 7.01
N GLU A 248 -12.00 15.42 6.10
CA GLU A 248 -12.62 15.55 4.77
C GLU A 248 -13.44 14.29 4.51
N GLU A 249 -14.50 14.41 3.70
CA GLU A 249 -15.27 13.29 3.15
C GLU A 249 -14.42 12.53 2.12
N SER A 250 -13.47 11.77 2.65
CA SER A 250 -12.39 11.12 1.91
C SER A 250 -12.89 10.02 0.97
N PHE A 251 -12.10 9.74 -0.07
CA PHE A 251 -12.35 8.69 -1.06
C PHE A 251 -12.44 7.29 -0.43
N GLY A 252 -11.59 7.01 0.56
CA GLY A 252 -11.62 5.79 1.33
C GLY A 252 -11.00 5.95 2.71
N ALA A 253 -10.85 4.84 3.41
CA ALA A 253 -10.22 4.81 4.72
C ALA A 253 -9.43 3.53 4.95
N HIS A 254 -8.54 3.59 5.92
CA HIS A 254 -7.73 2.49 6.39
C HIS A 254 -7.62 2.55 7.91
N ASP A 255 -7.73 1.41 8.59
CA ASP A 255 -7.61 1.29 10.04
C ASP A 255 -8.38 2.38 10.81
N ILE A 256 -9.68 2.45 10.54
CA ILE A 256 -10.59 3.44 11.15
C ILE A 256 -10.74 3.28 12.67
N THR A 257 -10.16 2.23 13.26
CA THR A 257 -10.09 2.03 14.71
C THR A 257 -9.20 3.05 15.40
N SER A 258 -8.32 3.70 14.63
CA SER A 258 -7.46 4.79 15.08
C SER A 258 -8.20 6.12 15.28
N LEU A 259 -9.45 6.25 14.81
CA LEU A 259 -10.28 7.44 15.03
C LEU A 259 -10.80 7.52 16.47
N ASP A 260 -10.92 8.74 17.00
CA ASP A 260 -11.68 8.95 18.23
C ASP A 260 -13.17 8.61 18.02
N SER A 261 -13.89 8.29 19.11
CA SER A 261 -15.26 7.79 19.02
C SER A 261 -16.24 8.74 18.30
N ALA A 262 -16.06 10.05 18.42
CA ALA A 262 -16.95 11.02 17.76
C ALA A 262 -16.66 11.09 16.25
N SER A 263 -15.38 11.13 15.88
CA SER A 263 -14.96 11.07 14.48
C SER A 263 -15.36 9.74 13.82
N LEU A 264 -15.19 8.62 14.52
CA LEU A 264 -15.58 7.29 14.03
C LEU A 264 -17.09 7.22 13.79
N GLN A 265 -17.92 7.71 14.72
CA GLN A 265 -19.37 7.72 14.52
C GLN A 265 -19.76 8.53 13.28
N THR A 266 -19.20 9.73 13.13
CA THR A 266 -19.44 10.60 11.97
C THR A 266 -18.97 9.93 10.68
N PHE A 267 -17.80 9.29 10.71
CA PHE A 267 -17.27 8.54 9.57
C PHE A 267 -18.18 7.38 9.16
N LEU A 268 -18.74 6.62 10.11
CA LEU A 268 -19.65 5.50 9.80
C LEU A 268 -21.01 5.95 9.26
N GLU A 269 -21.44 7.18 9.55
CA GLU A 269 -22.62 7.80 8.92
C GLU A 269 -22.32 8.19 7.46
N TYR A 270 -21.12 8.71 7.21
CA TYR A 270 -20.62 9.04 5.89
C TYR A 270 -20.39 7.78 5.03
N CYS A 271 -19.61 6.81 5.54
CA CYS A 271 -19.15 5.60 4.88
C CYS A 271 -19.64 4.33 5.61
N PRO A 272 -20.95 4.00 5.50
CA PRO A 272 -21.54 2.86 6.20
C PRO A 272 -20.97 1.49 5.79
N GLU A 273 -20.28 1.41 4.63
CA GLU A 273 -19.56 0.25 4.14
C GLU A 273 -18.41 -0.18 5.07
N ALA A 274 -17.94 0.73 5.92
CA ALA A 274 -16.86 0.50 6.86
C ALA A 274 -17.29 -0.22 8.14
N LYS A 275 -18.61 -0.34 8.41
CA LYS A 275 -19.13 -0.96 9.64
C LYS A 275 -18.58 -2.38 9.91
N PRO A 276 -18.50 -3.28 8.91
CA PRO A 276 -17.93 -4.62 9.13
C PRO A 276 -16.47 -4.62 9.60
N LEU A 277 -15.71 -3.56 9.32
CA LEU A 277 -14.32 -3.44 9.77
C LEU A 277 -14.21 -3.24 11.30
N ILE A 278 -15.25 -2.67 11.92
CA ILE A 278 -15.33 -2.49 13.37
C ILE A 278 -15.96 -3.71 14.04
N ASP A 279 -17.01 -4.27 13.43
CA ASP A 279 -17.73 -5.42 13.99
C ASP A 279 -16.85 -6.68 14.04
N GLY A 280 -15.86 -6.80 13.14
CA GLY A 280 -14.89 -7.90 13.14
C GLY A 280 -13.85 -7.88 14.27
N LEU A 281 -13.87 -6.85 15.12
CA LEU A 281 -12.96 -6.68 16.27
C LEU A 281 -13.65 -6.93 17.62
N ALA A 282 -14.98 -7.11 17.63
CA ALA A 282 -15.79 -7.42 18.81
C ALA A 282 -16.03 -8.94 18.96
#